data_AF-A0A9E3BBT1-F1
#
_entry.id   AF-A0A9E3BBT1-F1
#
_cell.length_a   1.000
_cell.length_b   1.000
_cell.length_c   1.000
_cell.angle_alpha   90.00
_cell.angle_beta   90.00
_cell.angle_gamma   90.00
#
_symmetry.space_group_name_H-M   'P 1'
#
loop_
_entity.id
_entity.type
_entity.pdbx_description
1 polymer ?
#
loop_
_entity_poly.entity_id
_entity_poly.type
_entity_poly.pdbx_seq_one_letter_code
_entity_poly.pdbx_strand_id
1 'polypeptide(L)' 'MEPPKKKDSLWHHSGFLLLWGGQTVSQIGSQVTLWALPLVAVLTLKATPFQMGILTLMGRLPLLLIGLMAGV' A
#
# COMPACT_ATOMS: atom_id res chain seq x y z
N MET A 1 -16.87 -9.51 -45.05
CA MET A 1 -15.63 -8.99 -44.44
C MET A 1 -16.05 -7.94 -43.44
N GLU A 2 -16.19 -8.31 -42.16
CA GLU A 2 -16.53 -7.34 -41.10
C GLU A 2 -15.28 -6.54 -40.71
N PRO A 3 -15.38 -5.19 -40.59
CA PRO A 3 -14.25 -4.36 -40.23
C PRO A 3 -13.84 -4.60 -38.76
N PRO A 4 -12.53 -4.55 -38.43
CA PRO A 4 -12.06 -4.81 -37.08
C PRO A 4 -12.54 -3.73 -36.11
N LYS A 5 -13.32 -4.14 -35.10
CA LYS A 5 -13.77 -3.28 -33.99
C LYS A 5 -12.53 -2.77 -33.25
N LYS A 6 -12.22 -1.49 -33.40
CA LYS A 6 -11.08 -0.82 -32.76
C LYS A 6 -11.21 -1.04 -31.25
N LYS A 7 -10.27 -1.73 -30.62
CA LYS A 7 -10.26 -1.91 -29.17
C LYS A 7 -10.03 -0.53 -28.57
N ASP A 8 -11.06 0.06 -27.97
CA ASP A 8 -10.93 1.32 -27.28
C ASP A 8 -9.84 1.16 -26.21
N SER A 9 -8.80 1.99 -26.33
CA SER A 9 -7.63 1.90 -25.49
C SER A 9 -8.01 2.34 -24.07
N LEU A 10 -7.68 1.52 -23.06
CA LEU A 10 -7.95 1.79 -21.63
C LEU A 10 -7.41 3.14 -21.16
N TRP A 11 -6.38 3.64 -21.85
CA TRP A 11 -5.79 4.96 -21.64
C TRP A 11 -6.71 6.13 -22.02
N HIS A 12 -7.81 5.89 -22.73
CA HIS A 12 -8.83 6.89 -23.02
C HIS A 12 -10.01 6.83 -22.03
N HIS A 13 -10.05 5.82 -21.15
CA HIS A 13 -11.10 5.70 -20.14
C HIS A 13 -10.69 6.47 -18.87
N SER A 14 -11.38 7.59 -18.61
CA SER A 14 -11.13 8.47 -17.46
C SER A 14 -11.16 7.71 -16.13
N GLY A 15 -12.09 6.76 -15.97
CA GLY A 15 -12.19 5.92 -14.77
C GLY A 15 -10.98 5.01 -14.56
N PHE A 16 -10.41 4.47 -15.63
CA PHE A 16 -9.19 3.64 -15.55
C PHE A 16 -7.98 4.48 -15.14
N LEU A 17 -7.80 5.67 -15.73
CA LEU A 17 -6.72 6.57 -15.37
C LEU A 17 -6.82 7.04 -13.91
N LEU A 18 -8.03 7.32 -13.42
CA LEU A 18 -8.27 7.73 -12.03
C LEU A 18 -7.91 6.61 -11.05
N LEU A 19 -8.34 5.37 -11.34
CA LEU A 19 -8.00 4.20 -10.53
C LEU A 19 -6.51 3.89 -10.57
N TRP A 20 -5.90 3.94 -11.77
CA TRP A 20 -4.48 3.67 -11.95
C TRP A 20 -3.61 4.70 -11.21
N GLY A 21 -3.94 5.99 -11.33
CA GLY A 21 -3.26 7.06 -10.59
C GLY A 21 -3.43 6.92 -9.08
N GLY A 22 -4.66 6.69 -8.61
CA GLY A 22 -4.95 6.48 -7.19
C GLY A 22 -4.22 5.26 -6.61
N GLN A 23 -4.19 4.14 -7.33
CA GLN A 23 -3.45 2.94 -6.93
C GLN A 23 -1.95 3.18 -6.92
N THR A 24 -1.41 3.89 -7.91
CA THR A 24 0.02 4.22 -7.96
C THR A 24 0.41 5.07 -6.75
N VAL A 25 -0.35 6.12 -6.46
CA VAL A 25 -0.12 6.96 -5.27
C VAL A 25 -0.26 6.16 -3.99
N SER A 26 -1.27 5.29 -3.89
CA SER A 26 -1.49 4.44 -2.72
C SER A 26 -0.33 3.47 -2.47
N GLN A 27 0.20 2.85 -3.54
CA GLN A 27 1.33 1.93 -3.43
C GLN A 27 2.61 2.66 -3.06
N ILE A 28 2.89 3.82 -3.69
CA ILE A 28 4.04 4.65 -3.32
C ILE A 28 3.93 5.07 -1.87
N GLY A 29 2.78 5.59 -1.44
CA GLY A 29 2.53 6.00 -0.07
C GLY A 29 2.73 4.86 0.92
N SER A 30 2.20 3.66 0.63
CA SER A 30 2.38 2.47 1.46
C SER A 30 3.85 2.11 1.62
N GLN A 31 4.62 2.14 0.53
CA GLN A 31 6.05 1.86 0.58
C GLN A 31 6.83 2.92 1.36
N VAL A 32 6.48 4.19 1.19
CA VAL A 32 7.06 5.29 1.96
C VAL A 32 6.77 5.09 3.45
N THR A 33 5.54 4.81 3.85
CA THR A 33 5.16 4.59 5.26
C THR A 33 5.93 3.44 5.89
N LEU A 34 6.13 2.34 5.15
CA LEU A 34 6.88 1.17 5.58
C LEU A 34 8.32 1.49 6.02
N TRP A 35 8.96 2.45 5.35
CA TRP A 35 10.32 2.86 5.66
C TRP A 35 10.38 4.12 6.53
N ALA A 36 9.46 5.05 6.34
CA ALA A 36 9.42 6.32 7.07
C ALA A 36 9.13 6.13 8.56
N LEU A 37 8.16 5.28 8.92
CA LEU A 37 7.84 5.01 10.32
C LEU A 37 9.05 4.52 11.13
N PRO A 38 9.79 3.46 10.71
CA PRO A 38 10.95 3.01 11.46
C PRO A 38 12.09 4.04 11.47
N LEU A 39 12.30 4.76 10.36
CA LEU A 39 13.32 5.81 10.31
C LEU A 39 13.00 6.97 11.28
N VAL A 40 11.75 7.42 11.35
CA VAL A 40 11.32 8.45 12.30
C VAL A 40 11.48 7.97 13.75
N ALA A 41 11.10 6.72 14.04
CA ALA A 41 11.25 6.14 15.36
C ALA A 41 12.73 6.15 15.83
N VAL A 42 13.67 5.77 14.96
CA VAL A 42 15.09 5.73 15.32
C VAL A 42 15.72 7.12 15.30
N LEU A 43 15.53 7.90 14.23
CA LEU A 43 16.25 9.15 14.01
C LEU A 43 15.70 10.30 14.87
N THR A 44 14.38 10.37 15.01
CA THR A 44 13.72 11.46 15.75
C THR A 44 13.47 11.08 17.21
N LEU A 45 12.94 9.88 17.46
CA LEU A 45 12.57 9.43 18.80
C LEU A 45 13.68 8.66 19.54
N LYS A 46 14.80 8.37 18.88
CA LYS A 46 15.90 7.54 19.45
C LYS A 46 15.40 6.22 20.01
N ALA A 47 14.45 5.58 19.32
CA ALA A 47 13.84 4.33 19.76
C ALA A 47 14.90 3.23 19.97
N THR A 48 14.77 2.52 21.09
CA THR A 48 15.61 1.36 21.42
C THR A 48 15.20 0.13 20.60
N PRO A 49 16.07 -0.90 20.47
CA PRO A 49 15.73 -2.13 19.77
C PRO A 49 14.45 -2.82 20.27
N PHE A 50 14.19 -2.77 21.58
CA PHE A 50 12.97 -3.32 22.18
C PHE A 50 11.72 -2.58 21.70
N GLN A 51 11.75 -1.25 21.67
CA GLN A 51 10.65 -0.43 21.15
C GLN A 51 10.40 -0.67 19.65
N MET A 52 11.45 -0.89 18.87
CA MET A 52 11.34 -1.27 17.45
C MET A 52 10.68 -2.65 17.27
N GLY A 53 10.99 -3.60 18.16
CA GLY A 53 10.31 -4.90 18.21
C GLY A 53 8.81 -4.75 18.47
N ILE A 54 8.43 -3.93 19.46
CA ILE A 54 7.02 -3.63 19.75
C ILE A 54 6.34 -2.93 18.57
N LEU A 55 6.98 -1.93 17.96
CA LEU A 55 6.43 -1.21 16.81
C LEU A 55 6.15 -2.15 15.64
N THR A 56 7.06 -3.09 15.38
CA THR A 56 6.89 -4.10 14.33
C THR A 56 5.72 -5.04 14.64
N LEU A 57 5.60 -5.47 15.90
CA LEU A 57 4.47 -6.30 16.35
C LEU A 57 3.15 -5.56 16.17
N MET A 58 3.06 -4.31 16.62
CA MET A 58 1.86 -3.48 16.48
C MET A 58 1.50 -3.24 15.02
N GLY A 59 2.48 -3.09 14.12
CA GLY A 59 2.23 -2.96 12.69
C GLY A 59 1.65 -4.23 12.05
N ARG A 60 1.96 -5.42 12.58
CA ARG A 60 1.44 -6.71 12.08
C ARG A 60 0.19 -7.19 12.80
N LEU A 61 -0.05 -6.72 14.02
CA LEU A 61 -1.14 -7.20 14.88
C LEU A 61 -2.53 -7.09 14.22
N PRO A 62 -2.91 -5.97 13.55
CA PRO A 62 -4.21 -5.88 12.89
C PRO A 62 -4.39 -6.92 11.79
N LEU A 63 -3.33 -7.20 11.02
CA LEU A 63 -3.35 -8.25 9.99
C LEU A 63 -3.58 -9.63 10.63
N LEU A 64 -2.94 -9.90 11.76
CA LEU A 64 -3.11 -11.18 12.47
C LEU A 64 -4.52 -11.33 13.04
N LEU A 65 -5.09 -10.27 13.61
CA LEU A 65 -6.40 -10.32 14.24
C LEU A 65 -7.54 -10.31 13.21
N ILE A 66 -7.48 -9.41 12.22
CA ILE A 66 -8.55 -9.20 11.24
C ILE A 66 -8.34 -10.10 10.03
N GLY A 67 -7.11 -10.23 9.54
CA GLY A 67 -6.81 -11.05 8.37
C GLY A 67 -7.03 -12.55 8.61
N LEU A 68 -6.80 -13.04 9.83
CA LEU A 68 -7.14 -14.42 10.20
C LEU A 68 -8.66 -14.66 10.17
N MET A 69 -9.46 -13.69 10.60
CA MET A 69 -10.93 -13.78 10.58
C MET A 69 -11.52 -13.56 9.18
N ALA A 70 -10.87 -12.76 8.35
CA ALA A 70 -11.30 -12.50 6.97
C ALA A 70 -10.95 -13.64 5.99
N GLY A 71 -10.07 -14.57 6.39
CA GLY A 71 -9.62 -15.71 5.59
C GLY A 71 -10.49 -16.96 5.70
N VAL A 72 -11.57 -16.93 6.49
CA VAL A 72 -12.58 -17.99 6.63
C VAL A 72 -13.93 -17.51 6.13
#